data_AF-A0A5B0P3F7-F1
#
_entry.id   AF-A0A5B0P3F7-F1
#
_cell.length_a   1.000
_cell.length_b   1.000
_cell.length_c   1.000
_cell.angle_alpha   90.00
_cell.angle_beta   90.00
_cell.angle_gamma   90.00
#
_symmetry.space_group_name_H-M   'P 1'
#
loop_
_entity.id
_entity.type
_entity.pdbx_description
1 polymer ?
#
loop_
_entity_poly.entity_id
_entity_poly.type
_entity_poly.pdbx_seq_one_letter_code
_entity_poly.pdbx_strand_id
1 'polypeptide(L)'
;MGGYDFVGSNSSVDLHALTGWIPETILLTSQDYRSERSWNRVYSGFSQGQCLVSVGTNANNLDALEDVGLVPFHDYAVIDIQEDSKGKRLVTLYNAWNVPEPQSAPPTQWTTQLENALPKIPPSRRPELVGTFTISWESLQMYFETVYLNWNPTPFKFQRLVHLSELIFLRNGLSAL
;
A
#
# COMPACT_ATOMS: atom_id res chain seq x y z
N MET A 1 4.25 -6.32 25.89
CA MET A 1 4.08 -5.18 24.97
C MET A 1 2.98 -4.29 25.56
N GLY A 2 3.31 -3.04 25.89
CA GLY A 2 2.36 -2.13 26.56
C GLY A 2 2.86 -0.69 26.61
N GLY A 3 3.76 -0.32 25.71
CA GLY A 3 4.30 1.04 25.57
C GLY A 3 4.20 1.48 24.12
N TYR A 4 4.32 2.80 23.88
CA TYR A 4 4.26 3.41 22.55
C TYR A 4 5.56 3.30 21.75
N ASP A 5 6.59 2.67 22.32
CA ASP A 5 7.87 2.42 21.66
C ASP A 5 7.74 1.21 20.72
N PHE A 6 7.21 1.47 19.52
CA PHE A 6 6.94 0.47 18.49
C PHE A 6 7.83 0.75 17.27
N VAL A 7 8.65 -0.23 16.88
CA VAL A 7 9.76 -0.08 15.91
C VAL A 7 9.33 -0.13 14.42
N GLY A 8 8.09 0.27 14.12
CA GLY A 8 7.47 0.11 12.79
C GLY A 8 6.73 -1.22 12.66
N SER A 9 5.70 -1.24 11.80
CA SER A 9 4.77 -2.36 11.64
C SER A 9 4.70 -2.88 10.21
N ASN A 10 4.09 -4.05 10.05
CA ASN A 10 3.64 -4.57 8.77
C ASN A 10 2.15 -4.26 8.62
N SER A 11 1.79 -3.47 7.61
CA SER A 11 0.39 -3.07 7.35
C SER A 11 -0.60 -4.24 7.34
N SER A 12 -0.21 -5.42 6.81
CA SER A 12 -1.11 -6.58 6.79
C SER A 12 -1.43 -7.14 8.19
N VAL A 13 -0.49 -7.07 9.11
CA VAL A 13 -0.66 -7.54 10.50
C VAL A 13 -1.56 -6.57 11.26
N ASP A 14 -1.35 -5.27 11.07
CA ASP A 14 -2.19 -4.23 11.69
C ASP A 14 -3.63 -4.33 11.19
N LEU A 15 -3.82 -4.45 9.88
CA LEU A 15 -5.13 -4.64 9.27
C LEU A 15 -5.78 -5.92 9.77
N HIS A 16 -5.04 -7.02 9.95
CA HIS A 16 -5.57 -8.24 10.54
C HIS A 16 -6.04 -8.01 11.99
N ALA A 17 -5.25 -7.32 12.81
CA ALA A 17 -5.62 -7.00 14.19
C ALA A 17 -6.89 -6.12 14.27
N LEU A 18 -7.07 -5.20 13.32
CA LEU A 18 -8.22 -4.30 13.27
C LEU A 18 -9.50 -4.94 12.70
N THR A 19 -9.36 -5.85 11.73
CA THR A 19 -10.51 -6.33 10.93
C THR A 19 -10.79 -7.82 11.08
N GLY A 20 -9.82 -8.61 11.57
CA GLY A 20 -9.84 -10.07 11.52
C GLY A 20 -9.66 -10.65 10.10
N TRP A 21 -9.40 -9.83 9.09
CA TRP A 21 -9.25 -10.29 7.69
C TRP A 21 -7.92 -11.01 7.49
N ILE A 22 -7.93 -12.03 6.63
CA ILE A 22 -6.82 -12.98 6.48
C ILE A 22 -5.66 -12.28 5.74
N PRO A 23 -4.48 -12.10 6.38
CA PRO A 23 -3.36 -11.43 5.74
C PRO A 23 -2.67 -12.36 4.73
N GLU A 24 -2.24 -11.78 3.62
CA GLU A 24 -1.38 -12.39 2.61
C GLU A 24 -0.35 -11.36 2.15
N THR A 25 0.87 -11.83 1.88
CA THR A 25 1.97 -10.98 1.43
C THR A 25 2.49 -11.48 0.10
N ILE A 26 2.54 -10.59 -0.90
CA ILE A 26 3.13 -10.86 -2.21
C ILE A 26 4.42 -10.08 -2.33
N LEU A 27 5.54 -10.78 -2.45
CA LEU A 27 6.85 -10.19 -2.72
C LEU A 27 7.03 -9.97 -4.22
N LEU A 28 7.12 -8.71 -4.64
CA LEU A 28 7.30 -8.29 -6.03
C LEU A 28 8.71 -8.57 -6.56
N THR A 29 9.69 -8.67 -5.64
CA THR A 29 11.09 -9.01 -5.92
C THR A 29 11.32 -10.52 -6.10
N SER A 30 10.32 -11.36 -5.80
CA SER A 30 10.44 -12.81 -5.93
C SER A 30 10.51 -13.25 -7.39
N GLN A 31 11.37 -14.23 -7.69
CA GLN A 31 11.45 -14.85 -9.02
C GLN A 31 10.14 -15.56 -9.43
N ASP A 32 9.35 -16.00 -8.45
CA ASP A 32 8.06 -16.65 -8.65
C ASP A 32 6.91 -15.64 -8.85
N TYR A 33 7.19 -14.34 -8.80
CA TYR A 33 6.18 -13.32 -8.98
C TYR A 33 5.55 -13.40 -10.38
N ARG A 34 4.21 -13.47 -10.41
CA ARG A 34 3.42 -13.50 -11.65
C ARG A 34 2.50 -12.29 -11.67
N SER A 35 2.91 -11.25 -12.39
CA SER A 35 2.18 -9.97 -12.45
C SER A 35 0.72 -10.15 -12.87
N GLU A 36 0.48 -10.87 -13.97
CA GLU A 36 -0.87 -11.12 -14.50
C GLU A 36 -1.79 -11.83 -13.50
N ARG A 37 -1.28 -12.87 -12.84
CA ARG A 37 -2.05 -13.64 -11.86
C ARG A 37 -2.37 -12.78 -10.64
N SER A 38 -1.40 -11.99 -10.19
CA SER A 38 -1.54 -11.11 -9.04
C SER A 38 -2.54 -10.01 -9.33
N TRP A 39 -2.45 -9.36 -10.50
CA TRP A 39 -3.42 -8.37 -10.98
C TRP A 39 -4.85 -8.91 -10.93
N ASN A 40 -5.11 -10.02 -11.62
CA ASN A 40 -6.46 -10.57 -11.74
C ASN A 40 -7.08 -10.88 -10.38
N ARG A 41 -6.28 -11.39 -9.45
CA ARG A 41 -6.73 -11.71 -8.09
C ARG A 41 -7.00 -10.44 -7.28
N VAL A 42 -6.07 -9.50 -7.28
CA VAL A 42 -6.16 -8.26 -6.50
C VAL A 42 -7.28 -7.37 -7.03
N TYR A 43 -7.36 -7.17 -8.35
CA TYR A 43 -8.43 -6.42 -9.01
C TYR A 43 -9.80 -6.99 -8.66
N SER A 44 -10.01 -8.29 -8.87
CA SER A 44 -11.28 -8.94 -8.55
C SER A 44 -11.65 -8.83 -7.07
N GLY A 45 -10.69 -9.01 -6.16
CA GLY A 45 -10.91 -8.94 -4.71
C GLY A 45 -11.26 -7.53 -4.26
N PHE A 46 -10.50 -6.55 -4.73
CA PHE A 46 -10.68 -5.13 -4.40
C PHE A 46 -12.00 -4.60 -4.95
N SER A 47 -12.31 -4.84 -6.23
CA SER A 47 -13.55 -4.35 -6.86
C SER A 47 -14.83 -4.93 -6.23
N GLN A 48 -14.74 -6.09 -5.56
CA GLN A 48 -15.86 -6.70 -4.83
C GLN A 48 -15.92 -6.28 -3.35
N GLY A 49 -15.00 -5.42 -2.89
CA GLY A 49 -14.88 -5.06 -1.47
C GLY A 49 -14.50 -6.25 -0.58
N GLN A 50 -13.86 -7.27 -1.13
CA GLN A 50 -13.44 -8.49 -0.43
C GLN A 50 -11.94 -8.48 -0.07
N CYS A 51 -11.19 -7.47 -0.53
CA CYS A 51 -9.76 -7.36 -0.26
C CYS A 51 -9.38 -5.92 0.04
N LEU A 52 -8.68 -5.71 1.16
CA LEU A 52 -7.92 -4.48 1.39
C LEU A 52 -6.51 -4.67 0.85
N VAL A 53 -5.92 -3.60 0.34
CA VAL A 53 -4.63 -3.66 -0.35
C VAL A 53 -3.77 -2.49 0.10
N SER A 54 -2.50 -2.76 0.40
CA SER A 54 -1.46 -1.75 0.60
C SER A 54 -0.16 -2.21 -0.05
N VAL A 55 0.73 -1.27 -0.33
CA VAL A 55 2.02 -1.53 -0.98
C VAL A 55 3.13 -0.89 -0.17
N GLY A 56 4.23 -1.62 0.01
CA GLY A 56 5.36 -1.19 0.83
C GLY A 56 6.63 -1.00 0.01
N THR A 57 7.32 0.11 0.24
CA THR A 57 8.67 0.38 -0.28
C THR A 57 9.74 -0.17 0.66
N ASN A 58 10.97 -0.31 0.16
CA ASN A 58 12.13 -0.67 0.96
C ASN A 58 13.34 0.19 0.59
N ALA A 59 14.52 -0.10 1.14
CA ALA A 59 15.74 0.64 0.83
C ALA A 59 16.61 0.03 -0.28
N ASN A 60 16.08 -0.89 -1.09
CA ASN A 60 16.89 -1.50 -2.16
C ASN A 60 17.22 -0.50 -3.29
N ASN A 61 16.45 0.57 -3.44
CA ASN A 61 16.62 1.55 -4.52
C ASN A 61 16.29 2.98 -4.05
N LEU A 62 17.03 3.48 -3.07
CA LEU A 62 16.78 4.80 -2.45
C LEU A 62 16.76 5.93 -3.47
N ASP A 63 17.75 5.99 -4.36
CA ASP A 63 17.87 7.05 -5.37
C ASP A 63 16.64 7.09 -6.29
N ALA A 64 16.19 5.93 -6.79
CA ALA A 64 15.03 5.87 -7.67
C ALA A 64 13.71 6.18 -6.96
N LEU A 65 13.61 5.91 -5.65
CA LEU A 65 12.44 6.28 -4.85
C LEU A 65 12.39 7.79 -4.64
N GLU A 66 13.52 8.40 -4.31
CA GLU A 66 13.63 9.86 -4.11
C GLU A 66 13.32 10.62 -5.40
N ASP A 67 13.82 10.15 -6.55
CA ASP A 67 13.57 10.73 -7.87
C ASP A 67 12.07 10.80 -8.24
N VAL A 68 11.27 9.85 -7.74
CA VAL A 68 9.82 9.79 -7.98
C VAL A 68 9.00 10.28 -6.78
N GLY A 69 9.64 10.76 -5.72
CA GLY A 69 8.99 11.26 -4.51
C GLY A 69 8.35 10.19 -3.63
N LEU A 70 8.77 8.93 -3.75
CA LEU A 70 8.38 7.85 -2.85
C LEU A 70 9.26 7.83 -1.60
N VAL A 71 8.66 7.53 -0.46
CA VAL A 71 9.34 7.48 0.83
C VAL A 71 9.83 6.06 1.06
N PRO A 72 11.10 5.84 1.41
CA PRO A 72 11.61 4.50 1.70
C PRO A 72 11.07 3.97 3.04
N PHE A 73 10.95 2.64 3.16
CA PHE A 73 10.39 1.96 4.33
C PHE A 73 8.99 2.45 4.71
N HIS A 74 8.14 2.68 3.71
CA HIS A 74 6.82 3.25 3.91
C HIS A 74 5.74 2.46 3.19
N ASP A 75 4.58 2.38 3.83
CA ASP A 75 3.40 1.72 3.29
C ASP A 75 2.39 2.75 2.77
N TYR A 76 1.87 2.48 1.58
CA TYR A 76 0.84 3.27 0.91
C TYR A 76 -0.44 2.46 0.80
N ALA A 77 -1.57 3.09 1.14
CA ALA A 77 -2.87 2.46 1.00
C ALA A 77 -3.32 2.49 -0.46
N VAL A 78 -3.82 1.38 -0.98
CA VAL A 78 -4.46 1.37 -2.31
C VAL A 78 -5.92 1.76 -2.12
N ILE A 79 -6.30 2.90 -2.71
CA ILE A 79 -7.66 3.45 -2.58
C ILE A 79 -8.50 3.24 -3.83
N ASP A 80 -7.87 2.90 -4.96
CA ASP A 80 -8.58 2.61 -6.20
C ASP A 80 -7.73 1.73 -7.15
N ILE A 81 -8.40 0.84 -7.89
CA ILE A 81 -7.77 -0.03 -8.89
C ILE A 81 -8.69 -0.08 -10.11
N GLN A 82 -8.16 0.31 -11.27
CA GLN A 82 -8.93 0.44 -12.49
C GLN A 82 -8.16 -0.08 -13.70
N GLU A 83 -8.90 -0.49 -14.74
CA GLU A 83 -8.35 -0.77 -16.06
C GLU A 83 -8.92 0.27 -17.04
N ASP A 84 -8.05 0.94 -17.79
CA ASP A 84 -8.48 1.94 -18.77
C ASP A 84 -9.02 1.28 -20.07
N SER A 85 -9.60 2.09 -20.96
CA SER A 85 -10.15 1.61 -22.23
C SER A 85 -9.13 1.02 -23.21
N LYS A 86 -7.83 1.16 -22.91
CA LYS A 86 -6.71 0.62 -23.67
C LYS A 86 -6.09 -0.62 -22.98
N GLY A 87 -6.67 -1.08 -21.87
CA GLY A 87 -6.17 -2.21 -21.08
C GLY A 87 -5.03 -1.87 -20.13
N LYS A 88 -4.76 -0.57 -19.87
CA LYS A 88 -3.73 -0.16 -18.91
C LYS A 88 -4.27 -0.30 -17.50
N ARG A 89 -3.48 -0.96 -16.66
CA ARG A 89 -3.78 -1.25 -15.27
C ARG A 89 -3.28 -0.14 -14.39
N LEU A 90 -4.19 0.52 -13.70
CA LEU A 90 -3.91 1.71 -12.90
C LEU A 90 -4.26 1.45 -11.44
N VAL A 91 -3.39 1.92 -10.55
CA VAL A 91 -3.54 1.81 -9.10
C VAL A 91 -3.36 3.20 -8.51
N THR A 92 -4.33 3.63 -7.72
CA THR A 92 -4.26 4.89 -6.99
C THR A 92 -3.85 4.61 -5.55
N LEU A 93 -2.74 5.21 -5.16
CA LEU A 93 -2.13 5.09 -3.86
C LEU A 93 -2.43 6.33 -3.01
N TYR A 94 -2.51 6.14 -1.71
CA TYR A 94 -2.65 7.20 -0.71
C TYR A 94 -1.49 7.16 0.28
N ASN A 95 -0.84 8.31 0.45
CA ASN A 95 0.21 8.54 1.43
C ASN A 95 -0.36 9.18 2.69
N ALA A 96 -0.44 8.41 3.78
CA ALA A 96 -0.95 8.88 5.07
C ALA A 96 -0.05 9.93 5.76
N TRP A 97 1.22 10.07 5.35
CA TRP A 97 2.12 11.06 5.93
C TRP A 97 1.89 12.48 5.40
N ASN A 98 0.94 12.68 4.47
CA ASN A 98 0.62 13.99 3.87
C ASN A 98 1.89 14.80 3.55
N VAL A 99 2.95 14.12 3.10
CA VAL A 99 4.20 14.80 2.74
C VAL A 99 3.84 15.72 1.58
N PRO A 100 4.10 17.04 1.68
CA PRO A 100 3.83 17.96 0.58
C PRO A 100 4.50 17.42 -0.67
N GLU A 101 3.80 17.41 -1.80
CA GLU A 101 4.44 17.11 -3.09
C GLU A 101 5.71 17.96 -3.23
N PRO A 102 6.80 17.41 -3.80
CA PRO A 102 7.93 18.24 -4.22
C PRO A 102 7.35 19.36 -5.07
N GLN A 103 7.53 20.61 -4.63
CA GLN A 103 6.89 21.78 -5.22
C GLN A 103 7.00 21.73 -6.75
N SER A 104 5.91 21.39 -7.45
CA SER A 104 5.78 21.79 -8.84
C SER A 104 5.96 23.31 -8.87
N ALA A 105 6.81 23.81 -9.77
CA ALA A 105 7.23 25.20 -9.91
C ALA A 105 6.17 26.21 -9.41
N PRO A 106 6.57 27.29 -8.72
CA PRO A 106 5.66 28.14 -7.97
C PRO A 106 4.42 28.45 -8.81
N PRO A 107 3.20 28.19 -8.30
CA PRO A 107 1.99 28.43 -9.05
C PRO A 107 2.04 29.89 -9.48
N THR A 108 2.00 30.13 -10.80
CA THR A 108 1.94 31.47 -11.36
C THR A 108 0.83 32.20 -10.61
N GLN A 109 1.20 33.18 -9.81
CA GLN A 109 0.22 33.90 -8.99
C GLN A 109 -0.78 34.54 -9.95
N TRP A 110 -2.02 34.04 -9.93
CA TRP A 110 -3.10 34.60 -10.71
C TRP A 110 -3.32 36.02 -10.21
N THR A 111 -3.09 37.02 -11.06
CA THR A 111 -3.51 38.38 -10.73
C THR A 111 -5.03 38.41 -10.67
N THR A 112 -5.60 39.25 -9.80
CA THR A 112 -7.06 39.43 -9.68
C THR A 112 -7.71 39.79 -11.02
N GLN A 113 -6.94 40.34 -11.96
CA GLN A 113 -7.36 40.63 -13.33
C GLN A 113 -7.51 39.38 -14.19
N LEU A 114 -6.64 38.36 -14.03
CA LEU A 114 -6.71 37.10 -14.77
C LEU A 114 -7.88 36.22 -14.30
N GLU A 115 -8.15 36.21 -13.00
CA GLU A 115 -9.28 35.48 -12.40
C GLU A 115 -10.64 36.01 -12.87
N ASN A 116 -10.75 37.33 -13.03
CA ASN A 116 -11.98 37.96 -13.51
C ASN A 116 -12.20 37.88 -15.04
N ALA A 117 -11.16 37.54 -15.80
CA ALA A 117 -11.22 37.44 -17.26
C ALA A 117 -11.65 36.05 -17.76
N LEU A 118 -11.61 35.03 -16.90
CA LEU A 118 -12.04 33.67 -17.26
C LEU A 118 -13.54 33.46 -16.99
N PRO A 119 -14.25 32.71 -17.86
CA PRO A 119 -15.62 32.28 -17.56
C PRO A 119 -15.62 31.49 -16.25
N LYS A 120 -16.58 31.80 -15.36
CA LYS A 120 -16.78 31.11 -14.08
C LYS A 120 -17.22 29.67 -14.32
N ILE A 121 -16.26 28.81 -14.66
CA ILE A 121 -16.45 27.36 -14.70
C ILE A 121 -16.51 26.92 -13.24
N PRO A 122 -17.61 26.31 -12.76
CA PRO A 122 -17.65 25.77 -11.41
C PRO A 122 -16.48 24.78 -11.27
N PRO A 123 -15.76 24.76 -10.13
CA PRO A 123 -14.62 23.87 -9.95
C PRO A 123 -15.09 22.43 -10.12
N SER A 124 -14.89 21.90 -11.32
CA SER A 124 -15.12 20.49 -11.67
C SER A 124 -13.86 19.68 -11.36
N ARG A 125 -13.05 20.16 -10.41
CA ARG A 125 -11.92 19.41 -9.88
C ARG A 125 -12.50 18.66 -8.69
N ARG A 126 -12.63 17.34 -8.81
CA ARG A 126 -12.70 16.49 -7.61
C ARG A 126 -11.56 16.98 -6.71
N PRO A 127 -11.77 17.24 -5.41
CA PRO A 127 -10.67 17.62 -4.55
C PRO A 127 -9.60 16.55 -4.74
N GLU A 128 -8.47 16.91 -5.37
CA GLU A 128 -7.32 16.04 -5.44
C GLU A 128 -6.98 15.76 -3.99
N LEU A 129 -7.26 14.54 -3.54
CA LEU A 129 -7.04 14.13 -2.18
C LEU A 129 -5.54 14.29 -1.96
N VAL A 130 -5.16 15.24 -1.11
CA VAL A 130 -3.76 15.53 -0.80
C VAL A 130 -3.07 14.21 -0.43
N GLY A 131 -1.95 13.90 -1.09
CA GLY A 131 -1.23 12.65 -0.87
C GLY A 131 -1.74 11.45 -1.68
N THR A 132 -2.62 11.65 -2.68
CA THR A 132 -3.00 10.59 -3.63
C THR A 132 -2.30 10.73 -4.97
N PHE A 133 -1.87 9.60 -5.53
CA PHE A 133 -1.27 9.56 -6.86
C PHE A 133 -1.54 8.22 -7.54
N THR A 134 -1.57 8.20 -8.87
CA THR A 134 -1.88 7.02 -9.66
C THR A 134 -0.67 6.55 -10.45
N ILE A 135 -0.37 5.26 -10.38
CA ILE A 135 0.71 4.61 -11.12
C ILE A 135 0.20 3.37 -11.87
N SER A 136 0.97 2.88 -12.84
CA SER A 136 0.67 1.59 -13.46
C SER A 136 0.93 0.43 -12.49
N TRP A 137 0.14 -0.63 -12.61
CA TRP A 137 0.37 -1.89 -11.88
C TRP A 137 1.78 -2.43 -12.14
N GLU A 138 2.29 -2.31 -13.37
CA GLU A 138 3.63 -2.74 -13.76
C GLU A 138 4.73 -1.93 -13.08
N SER A 139 4.46 -0.65 -12.78
CA SER A 139 5.39 0.21 -12.06
C SER A 139 5.52 -0.20 -10.59
N LEU A 140 4.55 -0.92 -10.02
CA LEU A 140 4.67 -1.40 -8.65
C LEU A 140 5.91 -2.27 -8.47
N GLN A 141 6.19 -3.15 -9.42
CA GLN A 141 7.36 -4.03 -9.34
C GLN A 141 8.69 -3.27 -9.40
N MET A 142 8.71 -2.04 -9.95
CA MET A 142 9.92 -1.24 -10.08
C MET A 142 10.27 -0.51 -8.78
N TYR A 143 9.26 -0.07 -8.02
CA TYR A 143 9.44 0.82 -6.87
C TYR A 143 9.04 0.19 -5.53
N PHE A 144 8.18 -0.81 -5.53
CA PHE A 144 7.67 -1.43 -4.32
C PHE A 144 8.24 -2.83 -4.16
N GLU A 145 8.48 -3.24 -2.91
CA GLU A 145 8.92 -4.59 -2.61
C GLU A 145 7.73 -5.52 -2.41
N THR A 146 6.69 -5.02 -1.75
CA THR A 146 5.66 -5.87 -1.19
C THR A 146 4.26 -5.33 -1.49
N VAL A 147 3.35 -6.23 -1.85
CA VAL A 147 1.90 -5.99 -1.83
C VAL A 147 1.32 -6.76 -0.66
N TYR A 148 0.70 -6.03 0.27
CA TYR A 148 -0.02 -6.56 1.40
C TYR A 148 -1.50 -6.67 1.05
N LEU A 149 -2.07 -7.85 1.26
CA LEU A 149 -3.48 -8.13 1.06
C LEU A 149 -4.09 -8.57 2.37
N ASN A 150 -5.31 -8.11 2.63
CA ASN A 150 -6.14 -8.65 3.69
C ASN A 150 -7.45 -9.08 3.06
N TRP A 151 -7.79 -10.36 3.17
CA TRP A 151 -8.97 -10.96 2.55
C TRP A 151 -10.12 -11.08 3.55
N ASN A 152 -11.30 -10.61 3.13
CA ASN A 152 -12.54 -10.78 3.88
C ASN A 152 -12.81 -12.27 4.08
N PRO A 153 -12.95 -12.76 5.33
CA PRO A 153 -13.16 -14.17 5.59
C PRO A 153 -14.63 -14.60 5.42
N THR A 154 -15.56 -13.66 5.23
CA THR A 154 -17.00 -13.91 5.11
C THR A 154 -17.38 -14.95 4.03
N PRO A 155 -16.71 -15.03 2.85
CA PRO A 155 -17.01 -16.06 1.87
C PRO A 155 -16.74 -17.50 2.34
N PHE A 156 -15.90 -17.71 3.37
CA PHE A 156 -15.60 -19.04 3.89
C PHE A 156 -16.68 -19.52 4.86
N LYS A 157 -17.56 -20.40 4.37
CA LYS A 157 -18.67 -20.98 5.17
C LYS A 157 -18.22 -21.73 6.42
N PHE A 158 -17.02 -22.28 6.41
CA PHE A 158 -16.46 -23.06 7.52
C PHE A 158 -15.08 -22.53 7.85
N GLN A 159 -14.85 -22.23 9.13
CA GLN A 159 -13.58 -21.74 9.65
C GLN A 159 -13.14 -22.62 10.82
N ARG A 160 -11.84 -22.92 10.90
CA ARG A 160 -11.25 -23.67 12.01
C ARG A 160 -9.99 -22.92 12.45
N LEU A 161 -9.93 -22.56 13.73
CA LEU A 161 -8.75 -22.00 14.37
C LEU A 161 -8.08 -23.10 15.20
N VAL A 162 -6.77 -23.29 15.02
CA VAL A 162 -5.96 -24.24 15.78
C VAL A 162 -4.88 -23.44 16.49
N HIS A 163 -4.86 -23.52 17.82
CA HIS A 163 -3.81 -22.90 18.63
C HIS A 163 -2.70 -23.92 18.88
N LEU A 164 -1.46 -23.55 18.57
CA LEU A 164 -0.28 -24.33 18.90
C LEU A 164 0.56 -23.56 19.93
N SER A 165 1.16 -24.31 20.84
CA SER A 165 2.11 -23.80 21.83
C SER A 165 3.31 -24.73 21.89
N GLU A 166 4.52 -24.18 21.79
CA GLU A 166 5.76 -24.94 21.97
C GLU A 166 6.41 -24.57 23.31
N LEU A 167 6.85 -25.58 24.06
CA LEU A 167 7.64 -25.44 25.28
C LEU A 167 9.09 -25.76 24.95
N ILE A 168 9.94 -24.75 24.90
CA ILE A 168 11.38 -24.90 24.71
C ILE A 168 12.03 -25.12 26.07
N PHE A 169 12.50 -26.34 26.34
CA PHE A 169 13.32 -26.64 27.52
C PHE A 169 14.78 -26.30 27.23
N LEU A 170 15.28 -25.22 27.85
CA LEU A 170 16.72 -24.93 27.89
C LEU A 170 17.39 -25.91 28.87
N ARG A 171 18.10 -26.91 28.37
CA ARG A 171 19.02 -27.71 29.19
C ARG A 171 20.22 -26.85 29.57
N ASN A 172 20.24 -26.35 30.81
CA ASN A 172 21.47 -25.83 31.40
C ASN A 172 22.49 -26.96 31.50
N GLY A 173 23.54 -26.88 30.69
CA GLY A 173 24.69 -27.77 30.77
C GLY A 173 25.48 -27.48 32.04
N LEU A 174 25.23 -28.25 33.10
CA LEU A 174 26.22 -28.49 34.14
C LEU A 174 26.96 -29.78 33.78
N SER A 175 28.16 -29.65 33.22
CA SER A 175 29.16 -30.71 33.32
C SER A 175 30.17 -30.28 34.36
N ALA A 176 29.99 -30.80 35.58
CA ALA A 176 31.08 -30.91 36.53
C ALA A 176 32.10 -31.91 35.96
N LEU A 177 33.38 -31.54 35.98
CA LEU A 177 34.54 -32.35 36.37
C LEU A 177 35.75 -31.42 36.46
#